data_AF-A0A387B7Q4-F1
#
_entry.id   AF-A0A387B7Q4-F1
#
_cell.length_a   1.000
_cell.length_b   1.000
_cell.length_c   1.000
_cell.angle_alpha   90.00
_cell.angle_beta   90.00
_cell.angle_gamma   90.00
#
_symmetry.space_group_name_H-M   'P 1'
#
loop_
_entity.id
_entity.type
_entity.pdbx_description
1 polymer ?
#
loop_
_entity_poly.entity_id
_entity_poly.type
_entity_poly.pdbx_seq_one_letter_code
_entity_poly.pdbx_strand_id
1 'polypeptide(L)'
;MRIALAWAGAVLVVGGAIAGGVAVANATVFSAASFAEDYLRALAAGRVDEVLALPGVDDEGLDDALLDPAALGTFRFEVRGDTERGGVHAVRVAFGATHLDHEAVLRVERTGSRFLLFPAWGFASSPVTELELGTTGDERLTVGEVPLTIDGGEPVAFAALTPGIYRVGHDSAFLHADPTTVVATGTAQSLTVDVEPNDAFVAAVQEAMEADLDACAAQTVLFPTGCPFGWSIEDRVASEPLWTIAEMPDAEIAASDEIGLWAVPPVHGVAHLSVEVQSIFDGTISTLEEDVPFDANYLIAFDDDRVALIPGY
;
A
#
# COMPACT_ATOMS: atom_id res chain seq x y z
N MET A 1 -2.72 5.08 -80.32
CA MET A 1 -1.46 4.72 -79.63
C MET A 1 -0.95 5.81 -78.67
N ARG A 2 -0.79 7.08 -79.11
CA ARG A 2 -0.28 8.18 -78.25
C ARG A 2 -1.13 8.51 -77.01
N ILE A 3 -2.46 8.51 -77.13
CA ILE A 3 -3.37 8.76 -76.01
C ILE A 3 -3.30 7.63 -74.98
N ALA A 4 -3.23 6.37 -75.42
CA ALA A 4 -3.06 5.22 -74.53
C ALA A 4 -1.72 5.24 -73.78
N LEU A 5 -0.63 5.65 -74.45
CA LEU A 5 0.67 5.87 -73.81
C LEU A 5 0.66 7.02 -72.81
N ALA A 6 -0.05 8.11 -73.11
CA ALA A 6 -0.22 9.23 -72.18
C ALA A 6 -1.03 8.84 -70.94
N TRP A 7 -2.12 8.08 -71.11
CA TRP A 7 -2.90 7.55 -69.99
C TRP A 7 -2.12 6.52 -69.17
N ALA A 8 -1.37 5.62 -69.82
CA ALA A 8 -0.51 4.68 -69.11
C ALA A 8 0.57 5.41 -68.29
N GLY A 9 1.20 6.45 -68.86
CA GLY A 9 2.15 7.30 -68.14
C GLY A 9 1.50 8.03 -66.96
N ALA A 10 0.31 8.59 -67.14
CA ALA A 10 -0.43 9.27 -66.06
C ALA A 10 -0.80 8.30 -64.92
N VAL A 11 -1.29 7.11 -65.24
CA VAL A 11 -1.59 6.05 -64.24
C VAL A 11 -0.33 5.66 -63.47
N LEU A 12 0.81 5.53 -64.15
CA LEU A 12 2.07 5.15 -63.52
C LEU A 12 2.57 6.25 -62.57
N VAL A 13 2.49 7.52 -62.97
CA VAL A 13 2.85 8.66 -62.10
C VAL A 13 1.93 8.76 -60.88
N VAL A 14 0.61 8.66 -61.08
CA VAL A 14 -0.37 8.72 -59.98
C VAL A 14 -0.20 7.51 -59.05
N GLY A 15 -0.04 6.31 -59.60
CA GLY A 15 0.20 5.09 -58.82
C GLY A 15 1.49 5.18 -58.01
N GLY A 16 2.57 5.71 -58.59
CA GLY A 16 3.83 5.96 -57.89
C GLY A 16 3.69 7.00 -56.76
N ALA A 17 2.94 8.07 -56.99
CA ALA A 17 2.66 9.08 -55.96
C ALA A 17 1.83 8.50 -54.79
N ILE A 18 0.82 7.68 -55.09
CA ILE A 18 0.00 7.00 -54.06
C ILE A 18 0.87 6.01 -53.28
N ALA A 19 1.63 5.15 -53.97
CA ALA A 19 2.50 4.17 -53.31
C ALA A 19 3.58 4.84 -52.44
N GLY A 20 4.20 5.91 -52.95
CA GLY A 20 5.14 6.73 -52.18
C GLY A 20 4.48 7.38 -50.96
N GLY A 21 3.28 7.94 -51.13
CA GLY A 21 2.50 8.52 -50.03
C GLY A 21 2.14 7.49 -48.96
N VAL A 22 1.69 6.29 -49.36
CA VAL A 22 1.39 5.18 -48.44
C VAL A 22 2.65 4.73 -47.70
N ALA A 23 3.79 4.63 -48.39
CA ALA A 23 5.05 4.26 -47.76
C ALA A 23 5.49 5.30 -46.70
N VAL A 24 5.39 6.60 -47.02
CA VAL A 24 5.67 7.68 -46.06
C VAL A 24 4.69 7.64 -44.88
N ALA A 25 3.40 7.43 -45.14
CA ALA A 25 2.39 7.34 -44.09
C ALA A 25 2.61 6.13 -43.18
N ASN A 26 2.96 4.97 -43.73
CA ASN A 26 3.29 3.78 -42.95
C ASN A 26 4.57 3.93 -42.12
N ALA A 27 5.55 4.68 -42.64
CA ALA A 27 6.79 4.96 -41.91
C ALA A 27 6.63 6.00 -40.80
N THR A 28 5.58 6.81 -40.82
CA THR A 28 5.37 7.92 -39.87
C THR A 28 4.13 7.69 -39.02
N VAL A 29 2.94 7.85 -39.61
CA VAL A 29 1.63 7.87 -38.93
C VAL A 29 1.08 6.49 -38.61
N PHE A 30 1.40 5.48 -39.42
CA PHE A 30 0.94 4.10 -39.20
C PHE A 30 2.11 3.17 -38.85
N SER A 31 3.05 3.67 -38.05
CA SER A 31 4.21 2.91 -37.57
C SER A 31 3.95 2.26 -36.21
N ALA A 32 4.75 1.24 -35.84
CA ALA A 32 4.68 0.64 -34.50
C ALA A 32 4.99 1.67 -33.40
N ALA A 33 5.98 2.54 -33.64
CA ALA A 33 6.30 3.66 -32.74
C ALA A 33 5.11 4.61 -32.53
N SER A 34 4.39 4.98 -33.59
CA SER A 34 3.20 5.85 -33.46
C SER A 34 2.07 5.20 -32.64
N PHE A 35 1.85 3.89 -32.78
CA PHE A 35 0.91 3.16 -31.95
C PHE A 35 1.31 3.17 -30.47
N ALA A 36 2.60 2.93 -30.19
CA ALA A 36 3.13 3.01 -28.83
C ALA A 36 3.03 4.43 -28.25
N GLU A 37 3.29 5.48 -29.04
CA GLU A 37 3.10 6.87 -28.60
C GLU A 37 1.65 7.20 -28.28
N ASP A 38 0.69 6.70 -29.06
CA ASP A 38 -0.74 6.91 -28.81
C ASP A 38 -1.18 6.21 -27.51
N TYR A 39 -0.72 4.96 -27.29
CA TYR A 39 -0.86 4.25 -26.03
C TYR A 39 -0.29 5.06 -24.85
N LEU A 40 0.96 5.51 -24.94
CA LEU A 40 1.63 6.25 -23.87
C LEU A 40 0.92 7.59 -23.58
N ARG A 41 0.39 8.25 -24.60
CA ARG A 41 -0.38 9.50 -24.46
C ARG A 41 -1.74 9.26 -23.82
N ALA A 42 -2.40 8.15 -24.10
CA ALA A 42 -3.64 7.77 -23.42
C ALA A 42 -3.36 7.44 -21.96
N LEU A 43 -2.32 6.64 -21.69
CA LEU A 43 -1.90 6.23 -20.36
C LEU A 43 -1.50 7.43 -19.49
N ALA A 44 -0.63 8.32 -19.98
CA ALA A 44 -0.22 9.53 -19.28
C ALA A 44 -1.36 10.54 -19.05
N ALA A 45 -2.46 10.41 -19.80
CA ALA A 45 -3.67 11.21 -19.62
C ALA A 45 -4.72 10.54 -18.73
N GLY A 46 -4.41 9.38 -18.13
CA GLY A 46 -5.36 8.61 -17.29
C GLY A 46 -6.52 8.00 -18.07
N ARG A 47 -6.40 7.82 -19.40
CA ARG A 47 -7.45 7.20 -20.23
C ARG A 47 -7.27 5.68 -20.26
N VAL A 48 -7.40 5.04 -19.09
CA VAL A 48 -7.15 3.61 -18.91
C VAL A 48 -8.11 2.75 -19.73
N ASP A 49 -9.40 3.07 -19.78
CA ASP A 49 -10.37 2.34 -20.62
C ASP A 49 -9.97 2.29 -22.11
N GLU A 50 -9.42 3.38 -22.63
CA GLU A 50 -8.94 3.46 -24.02
C GLU A 50 -7.72 2.57 -24.23
N VAL A 51 -6.85 2.49 -23.23
CA VAL A 51 -5.67 1.62 -23.24
C VAL A 51 -6.08 0.15 -23.20
N LEU A 52 -6.98 -0.23 -22.29
CA LEU A 52 -7.44 -1.62 -22.13
C LEU A 52 -8.21 -2.12 -23.36
N ALA A 53 -8.81 -1.21 -24.14
CA ALA A 53 -9.47 -1.55 -25.39
C ALA A 53 -8.49 -1.81 -26.56
N LEU A 54 -7.18 -1.54 -26.40
CA LEU A 54 -6.21 -1.75 -27.47
C LEU A 54 -5.95 -3.25 -27.72
N PRO A 55 -5.72 -3.67 -28.97
CA PRO A 55 -5.46 -5.07 -29.28
C PRO A 55 -4.20 -5.57 -28.57
N GLY A 56 -4.31 -6.71 -27.89
CA GLY A 56 -3.21 -7.37 -27.17
C GLY A 56 -2.95 -6.83 -25.76
N VAL A 57 -3.84 -6.00 -25.22
CA VAL A 57 -3.84 -5.63 -23.80
C VAL A 57 -4.81 -6.56 -23.07
N ASP A 58 -4.32 -7.24 -22.04
CA ASP A 58 -5.09 -8.03 -21.09
C ASP A 58 -4.40 -8.04 -19.71
N ASP A 59 -5.10 -8.51 -18.69
CA ASP A 59 -4.65 -8.58 -17.29
C ASP A 59 -3.71 -9.76 -17.01
N GLU A 60 -3.41 -10.60 -18.01
CA GLU A 60 -2.68 -11.87 -17.87
C GLU A 60 -3.25 -12.82 -16.78
N GLY A 61 -4.52 -12.65 -16.40
CA GLY A 61 -5.18 -13.40 -15.31
C GLY A 61 -4.79 -12.96 -13.90
N LEU A 62 -4.15 -11.81 -13.76
CA LEU A 62 -3.84 -11.15 -12.49
C LEU A 62 -5.04 -10.34 -11.97
N ASP A 63 -4.96 -9.85 -10.74
CA ASP A 63 -5.98 -8.97 -10.17
C ASP A 63 -5.98 -7.60 -10.89
N ASP A 64 -7.16 -7.13 -11.30
CA ASP A 64 -7.35 -5.93 -12.13
C ASP A 64 -7.53 -4.64 -11.33
N ALA A 65 -7.46 -4.67 -9.99
CA ALA A 65 -7.68 -3.50 -9.14
C ALA A 65 -6.74 -2.32 -9.45
N LEU A 66 -5.54 -2.59 -9.99
CA LEU A 66 -4.57 -1.56 -10.39
C LEU A 66 -4.73 -1.08 -11.84
N LEU A 67 -5.65 -1.67 -12.61
CA LEU A 67 -6.05 -1.19 -13.94
C LEU A 67 -7.07 -0.03 -13.82
N ASP A 68 -6.82 0.88 -12.88
CA ASP A 68 -7.61 2.06 -12.58
C ASP A 68 -6.74 3.33 -12.75
N PRO A 69 -7.25 4.41 -13.37
CA PRO A 69 -6.48 5.64 -13.54
C PRO A 69 -6.02 6.27 -12.21
N ALA A 70 -6.74 6.05 -11.11
CA ALA A 70 -6.40 6.59 -9.80
C ALA A 70 -5.23 5.85 -9.13
N ALA A 71 -4.90 4.63 -9.57
CA ALA A 71 -3.72 3.90 -9.11
C ALA A 71 -2.42 4.45 -9.74
N LEU A 72 -2.53 5.03 -10.93
CA LEU A 72 -1.39 5.43 -11.75
C LEU A 72 -0.91 6.85 -11.43
N GLY A 73 0.34 6.96 -11.02
CA GLY A 73 1.02 8.25 -10.84
C GLY A 73 1.25 8.99 -12.15
N THR A 74 1.27 10.32 -12.09
CA THR A 74 1.62 11.15 -13.26
C THR A 74 3.06 10.89 -13.70
N PHE A 75 3.26 10.68 -14.99
CA PHE A 75 4.58 10.48 -15.59
C PHE A 75 4.73 11.19 -16.93
N ARG A 76 5.98 11.39 -17.33
CA ARG A 76 6.40 11.84 -18.65
C ARG A 76 7.10 10.71 -19.36
N PHE A 77 7.09 10.75 -20.69
CA PHE A 77 7.75 9.74 -21.51
C PHE A 77 8.41 10.35 -22.74
N GLU A 78 9.37 9.62 -23.30
CA GLU A 78 10.01 9.88 -24.57
C GLU A 78 10.32 8.54 -25.27
N VAL A 79 9.90 8.38 -26.52
CA VAL A 79 10.27 7.20 -27.31
C VAL A 79 11.69 7.35 -27.81
N ARG A 80 12.58 6.43 -27.42
CA ARG A 80 14.01 6.47 -27.71
C ARG A 80 14.40 5.69 -28.95
N GLY A 81 13.59 4.71 -29.34
CA GLY A 81 13.85 3.94 -30.56
C GLY A 81 12.89 2.79 -30.77
N ASP A 82 12.94 2.25 -31.97
CA ASP A 82 12.18 1.10 -32.44
C ASP A 82 13.16 0.14 -33.12
N THR A 83 13.12 -1.14 -32.74
CA THR A 83 13.89 -2.20 -33.40
C THR A 83 12.98 -3.36 -33.74
N GLU A 84 12.94 -3.74 -35.02
CA GLU A 84 12.16 -4.88 -35.50
C GLU A 84 12.98 -6.17 -35.48
N ARG A 85 12.39 -7.25 -34.97
CA ARG A 85 12.93 -8.60 -35.09
C ARG A 85 11.79 -9.62 -35.24
N GLY A 86 11.76 -10.32 -36.37
CA GLY A 86 10.80 -11.41 -36.59
C GLY A 86 9.34 -10.96 -36.65
N GLY A 87 9.07 -9.74 -37.12
CA GLY A 87 7.71 -9.17 -37.21
C GLY A 87 7.21 -8.49 -35.93
N VAL A 88 8.03 -8.51 -34.86
CA VAL A 88 7.76 -7.80 -33.61
C VAL A 88 8.67 -6.59 -33.49
N HIS A 89 8.09 -5.44 -33.20
CA HIS A 89 8.77 -4.19 -32.91
C HIS A 89 8.97 -4.04 -31.42
N ALA A 90 10.22 -3.82 -31.00
CA ALA A 90 10.58 -3.48 -29.63
C ALA A 90 10.77 -1.97 -29.52
N VAL A 91 9.74 -1.27 -29.03
CA VAL A 91 9.74 0.18 -28.85
C VAL A 91 10.30 0.51 -27.46
N ARG A 92 11.46 1.15 -27.41
CA ARG A 92 12.10 1.57 -26.16
C ARG A 92 11.58 2.94 -25.74
N VAL A 93 11.12 3.04 -24.51
CA VAL A 93 10.51 4.23 -23.92
C VAL A 93 11.31 4.61 -22.68
N ALA A 94 11.75 5.86 -22.61
CA ALA A 94 12.27 6.46 -21.37
C ALA A 94 11.12 7.18 -20.67
N PHE A 95 10.98 7.04 -19.36
CA PHE A 95 9.86 7.62 -18.61
C PHE A 95 10.22 7.95 -17.16
N GLY A 96 9.38 8.75 -16.51
CA GLY A 96 9.46 9.04 -15.09
C GLY A 96 8.62 10.24 -14.67
N ALA A 97 8.48 10.49 -13.36
CA ALA A 97 7.63 11.57 -12.85
C ALA A 97 8.25 12.95 -13.15
N THR A 98 9.45 13.20 -12.62
CA THR A 98 10.16 14.47 -12.80
C THR A 98 11.30 14.35 -13.83
N HIS A 99 12.06 13.27 -13.82
CA HIS A 99 13.10 13.02 -14.81
C HIS A 99 12.82 11.70 -15.51
N LEU A 100 13.38 11.51 -16.71
CA LEU A 100 13.19 10.28 -17.50
C LEU A 100 14.20 9.22 -17.05
N ASP A 101 14.09 8.79 -15.81
CA ASP A 101 15.10 7.96 -15.12
C ASP A 101 14.88 6.44 -15.31
N HIS A 102 13.76 6.06 -15.90
CA HIS A 102 13.38 4.66 -16.11
C HIS A 102 13.24 4.34 -17.60
N GLU A 103 13.42 3.07 -17.95
CA GLU A 103 13.19 2.57 -19.31
C GLU A 103 12.22 1.39 -19.29
N ALA A 104 11.37 1.31 -20.30
CA ALA A 104 10.50 0.17 -20.58
C ALA A 104 10.57 -0.18 -22.07
N VAL A 105 10.22 -1.42 -22.41
CA VAL A 105 10.15 -1.89 -23.80
C VAL A 105 8.76 -2.42 -24.08
N LEU A 106 8.06 -1.75 -25.00
CA LEU A 106 6.77 -2.19 -25.50
C LEU A 106 6.97 -3.08 -26.73
N ARG A 107 6.37 -4.26 -26.74
CA ARG A 107 6.43 -5.18 -27.88
C ARG A 107 5.15 -5.10 -28.69
N VAL A 108 5.27 -4.66 -29.93
CA VAL A 108 4.13 -4.39 -30.82
C VAL A 108 4.28 -5.23 -32.08
N GLU A 109 3.20 -5.82 -32.55
CA GLU A 109 3.17 -6.58 -33.80
C GLU A 109 2.02 -6.16 -34.70
N ARG A 110 2.13 -6.54 -35.97
CA ARG A 110 1.10 -6.27 -36.96
C ARG A 110 -0.03 -7.29 -36.82
N THR A 111 -1.20 -6.83 -36.40
CA THR A 111 -2.41 -7.66 -36.24
C THR A 111 -3.26 -7.71 -37.52
N GLY A 112 -2.99 -6.84 -38.50
CA GLY A 112 -3.69 -6.85 -39.78
C GLY A 112 -3.41 -5.66 -40.69
N SER A 113 -4.42 -5.27 -41.46
CA SER A 113 -4.35 -4.07 -42.31
C SER A 113 -5.69 -3.34 -42.40
N ARG A 114 -5.65 -2.01 -42.33
CA ARG A 114 -6.78 -1.12 -42.58
C ARG A 114 -6.73 -0.66 -44.04
N PHE A 115 -7.89 -0.71 -44.70
CA PHE A 115 -8.04 -0.35 -46.12
C PHE A 115 -7.02 -1.04 -47.06
N LEU A 116 -6.52 -2.23 -46.69
CA LEU A 116 -5.47 -3.00 -47.39
C LEU A 116 -4.09 -2.31 -47.52
N LEU A 117 -3.93 -1.07 -47.07
CA LEU A 117 -2.74 -0.26 -47.30
C LEU A 117 -1.98 0.07 -46.02
N PHE A 118 -2.69 0.23 -44.90
CA PHE A 118 -2.12 0.67 -43.64
C PHE A 118 -2.05 -0.51 -42.68
N PRO A 119 -0.92 -0.76 -42.00
CA PRO A 119 -0.87 -1.81 -40.98
C PRO A 119 -1.82 -1.47 -39.83
N ALA A 120 -2.45 -2.51 -39.28
CA ALA A 120 -3.07 -2.46 -37.97
C ALA A 120 -2.08 -3.05 -36.96
N TRP A 121 -1.95 -2.42 -35.80
CA TRP A 121 -0.99 -2.76 -34.75
C TRP A 121 -1.73 -3.22 -33.51
N GLY A 122 -1.06 -4.05 -32.73
CA GLY A 122 -1.46 -4.48 -31.40
C GLY A 122 -0.22 -4.90 -30.60
N PHE A 123 -0.39 -5.12 -29.32
CA PHE A 123 0.68 -5.62 -28.47
C PHE A 123 0.92 -7.11 -28.77
N ALA A 124 2.20 -7.46 -28.95
CA ALA A 124 2.64 -8.85 -29.09
C ALA A 124 2.78 -9.55 -27.73
N SER A 125 3.01 -8.76 -26.68
CA SER A 125 2.94 -9.14 -25.27
C SER A 125 2.19 -8.05 -24.53
N SER A 126 1.26 -8.41 -23.65
CA SER A 126 0.45 -7.43 -22.92
C SER A 126 1.37 -6.41 -22.21
N PRO A 127 1.07 -5.10 -22.29
CA PRO A 127 1.87 -4.07 -21.64
C PRO A 127 1.51 -3.97 -20.14
N VAL A 128 1.46 -5.10 -19.46
CA VAL A 128 1.25 -5.20 -18.01
C VAL A 128 2.52 -5.68 -17.33
N THR A 129 2.72 -5.21 -16.10
CA THR A 129 3.72 -5.70 -15.17
C THR A 129 2.98 -6.37 -14.03
N GLU A 130 3.38 -7.59 -13.71
CA GLU A 130 2.97 -8.24 -12.47
C GLU A 130 3.57 -7.49 -11.27
N LEU A 131 2.70 -6.91 -10.44
CA LEU A 131 3.08 -6.24 -9.22
C LEU A 131 2.56 -7.03 -8.03
N GLU A 132 3.45 -7.77 -7.38
CA GLU A 132 3.16 -8.52 -6.18
C GLU A 132 3.22 -7.60 -4.97
N LEU A 133 2.09 -7.36 -4.31
CA LEU A 133 1.99 -6.49 -3.13
C LEU A 133 1.62 -7.34 -1.91
N GLY A 134 2.39 -7.18 -0.83
CA GLY A 134 2.07 -7.73 0.48
C GLY A 134 2.11 -6.64 1.56
N THR A 135 1.66 -6.96 2.76
CA THR A 135 1.66 -5.99 3.86
C THR A 135 1.78 -6.66 5.23
N THR A 136 2.30 -5.90 6.20
CA THR A 136 2.39 -6.28 7.61
C THR A 136 1.71 -5.22 8.48
N GLY A 137 1.23 -5.60 9.65
CA GLY A 137 0.58 -4.69 10.61
C GLY A 137 -0.92 -4.45 10.35
N ASP A 138 -1.32 -4.17 9.10
CA ASP A 138 -2.72 -3.96 8.69
C ASP A 138 -2.94 -4.55 7.29
N GLU A 139 -4.14 -5.04 7.00
CA GLU A 139 -4.48 -5.63 5.69
C GLU A 139 -4.75 -4.58 4.61
N ARG A 140 -4.97 -3.32 5.00
CA ARG A 140 -5.37 -2.25 4.09
C ARG A 140 -4.14 -1.54 3.56
N LEU A 141 -4.09 -1.34 2.25
CA LEU A 141 -3.12 -0.47 1.59
C LEU A 141 -3.86 0.51 0.67
N THR A 142 -3.13 1.51 0.19
CA THR A 142 -3.58 2.43 -0.85
C THR A 142 -2.52 2.50 -1.93
N VAL A 143 -2.93 2.26 -3.18
CA VAL A 143 -2.09 2.47 -4.36
C VAL A 143 -2.60 3.69 -5.12
N GLY A 144 -1.83 4.76 -5.14
CA GLY A 144 -2.31 6.05 -5.64
C GLY A 144 -3.49 6.54 -4.80
N GLU A 145 -4.69 6.49 -5.35
CA GLU A 145 -5.96 6.79 -4.68
C GLU A 145 -6.87 5.55 -4.54
N VAL A 146 -6.42 4.37 -4.97
CA VAL A 146 -7.19 3.12 -4.93
C VAL A 146 -6.94 2.40 -3.60
N PRO A 147 -7.96 2.24 -2.73
CA PRO A 147 -7.83 1.43 -1.54
C PRO A 147 -7.83 -0.07 -1.91
N LEU A 148 -6.94 -0.82 -1.29
CA LEU A 148 -6.79 -2.26 -1.43
C LEU A 148 -6.87 -2.94 -0.07
N THR A 149 -7.27 -4.21 -0.09
CA THR A 149 -7.23 -5.08 1.09
C THR A 149 -6.54 -6.38 0.69
N ILE A 150 -5.50 -6.74 1.42
CA ILE A 150 -4.70 -7.94 1.23
C ILE A 150 -4.96 -8.85 2.42
N ASP A 151 -5.90 -9.79 2.25
CA ASP A 151 -6.32 -10.71 3.29
C ASP A 151 -5.10 -11.48 3.86
N GLY A 152 -4.90 -11.40 5.18
CA GLY A 152 -3.78 -12.06 5.85
C GLY A 152 -2.39 -11.46 5.56
N GLY A 153 -2.30 -10.39 4.77
CA GLY A 153 -1.04 -9.73 4.41
C GLY A 153 -0.15 -10.49 3.42
N GLU A 154 -0.58 -11.68 2.96
CA GLU A 154 0.19 -12.49 2.02
C GLU A 154 0.29 -11.81 0.65
N PRO A 155 1.42 -11.92 -0.07
CA PRO A 155 1.60 -11.21 -1.33
C PRO A 155 0.55 -11.62 -2.39
N VAL A 156 -0.13 -10.63 -2.97
CA VAL A 156 -1.12 -10.79 -4.06
C VAL A 156 -0.58 -10.12 -5.33
N ALA A 157 -0.75 -10.78 -6.47
CA ALA A 157 -0.25 -10.32 -7.76
C ALA A 157 -1.31 -9.51 -8.52
N PHE A 158 -1.00 -8.24 -8.77
CA PHE A 158 -1.86 -7.30 -9.48
C PHE A 158 -1.33 -6.96 -10.88
N ALA A 159 -2.23 -6.73 -11.85
CA ALA A 159 -1.88 -6.22 -13.17
C ALA A 159 -1.64 -4.71 -13.13
N ALA A 160 -0.42 -4.26 -13.43
CA ALA A 160 -0.07 -2.86 -13.51
C ALA A 160 0.32 -2.44 -14.94
N LEU A 161 -0.34 -1.45 -15.52
CA LEU A 161 -0.02 -0.93 -16.86
C LEU A 161 1.43 -0.42 -16.96
N THR A 162 2.08 -0.71 -18.09
CA THR A 162 3.50 -0.47 -18.37
C THR A 162 3.70 0.50 -19.54
N PRO A 163 4.55 1.53 -19.44
CA PRO A 163 5.24 1.97 -18.24
C PRO A 163 4.29 2.64 -17.25
N GLY A 164 4.55 2.47 -15.95
CA GLY A 164 3.74 3.09 -14.91
C GLY A 164 4.54 3.35 -13.64
N ILE A 165 4.08 4.32 -12.85
CA ILE A 165 4.64 4.67 -11.54
C ILE A 165 3.51 4.52 -10.53
N TYR A 166 3.66 3.59 -9.59
CA TYR A 166 2.66 3.29 -8.58
C TYR A 166 3.22 3.66 -7.22
N ARG A 167 2.46 4.42 -6.43
CA ARG A 167 2.83 4.78 -5.06
C ARG A 167 1.94 3.98 -4.13
N VAL A 168 2.56 3.12 -3.33
CA VAL A 168 1.89 2.25 -2.36
C VAL A 168 2.16 2.80 -0.96
N GLY A 169 1.15 2.88 -0.12
CA GLY A 169 1.30 3.28 1.28
C GLY A 169 0.02 3.05 2.06
N HIS A 170 -0.02 3.51 3.30
CA HIS A 170 -1.21 3.46 4.15
C HIS A 170 -1.26 4.71 5.01
N ASP A 171 -2.44 5.27 5.21
CA ASP A 171 -2.64 6.40 6.11
C ASP A 171 -4.04 6.32 6.71
N SER A 172 -4.12 6.21 8.03
CA SER A 172 -5.36 6.20 8.80
C SER A 172 -5.19 6.96 10.10
N ALA A 173 -6.24 7.00 10.94
CA ALA A 173 -6.19 7.73 12.21
C ALA A 173 -5.06 7.24 13.13
N PHE A 174 -4.78 5.94 13.13
CA PHE A 174 -3.87 5.29 14.08
C PHE A 174 -2.68 4.59 13.41
N LEU A 175 -2.75 4.32 12.12
CA LEU A 175 -1.71 3.57 11.41
C LEU A 175 -1.19 4.37 10.22
N HIS A 176 0.08 4.16 9.91
CA HIS A 176 0.74 4.80 8.79
C HIS A 176 1.75 3.84 8.14
N ALA A 177 1.95 3.98 6.84
CA ALA A 177 3.08 3.37 6.13
C ALA A 177 3.68 4.38 5.16
N ASP A 178 5.01 4.53 5.22
CA ASP A 178 5.74 5.44 4.36
C ASP A 178 5.48 5.13 2.88
N PRO A 179 5.06 6.13 2.07
CA PRO A 179 4.73 5.88 0.68
C PRO A 179 5.95 5.42 -0.12
N THR A 180 5.89 4.19 -0.62
CA THR A 180 6.93 3.56 -1.44
C THR A 180 6.52 3.56 -2.91
N THR A 181 7.47 3.89 -3.79
CA THR A 181 7.21 3.94 -5.24
C THR A 181 7.71 2.68 -5.93
N VAL A 182 6.85 2.04 -6.71
CA VAL A 182 7.18 0.92 -7.59
C VAL A 182 6.98 1.32 -9.04
N VAL A 183 7.86 0.82 -9.91
CA VAL A 183 7.90 1.20 -11.32
C VAL A 183 7.58 -0.03 -12.19
N ALA A 184 6.50 0.05 -12.95
CA ALA A 184 6.11 -0.97 -13.91
C ALA A 184 6.92 -0.80 -15.20
N THR A 185 7.77 -1.77 -15.54
CA THR A 185 8.66 -1.74 -16.72
C THR A 185 8.46 -2.93 -17.67
N GLY A 186 7.51 -3.82 -17.36
CA GLY A 186 7.24 -5.09 -18.04
C GLY A 186 8.01 -6.27 -17.44
N THR A 187 8.61 -6.08 -16.26
CA THR A 187 9.28 -7.14 -15.48
C THR A 187 8.62 -7.20 -14.11
N ALA A 188 8.24 -8.39 -13.66
CA ALA A 188 7.58 -8.60 -12.38
C ALA A 188 8.34 -7.90 -11.23
N GLN A 189 7.58 -7.24 -10.35
CA GLN A 189 8.07 -6.54 -9.16
C GLN A 189 7.35 -7.10 -7.94
N SER A 190 8.03 -7.11 -6.78
CA SER A 190 7.43 -7.48 -5.50
C SER A 190 7.76 -6.40 -4.47
N LEU A 191 6.77 -6.02 -3.66
CA LEU A 191 6.88 -5.05 -2.58
C LEU A 191 6.04 -5.50 -1.38
N THR A 192 6.64 -5.53 -0.21
CA THR A 192 5.93 -5.65 1.06
C THR A 192 5.95 -4.31 1.77
N VAL A 193 4.78 -3.80 2.18
CA VAL A 193 4.63 -2.53 2.88
C VAL A 193 4.38 -2.77 4.35
N ASP A 194 5.22 -2.19 5.20
CA ASP A 194 5.09 -2.28 6.65
C ASP A 194 4.21 -1.15 7.17
N VAL A 195 3.10 -1.52 7.81
CA VAL A 195 2.16 -0.58 8.42
C VAL A 195 2.43 -0.51 9.92
N GLU A 196 2.77 0.67 10.40
CA GLU A 196 3.20 0.92 11.77
C GLU A 196 2.21 1.81 12.53
N PRO A 197 2.16 1.73 13.88
CA PRO A 197 1.44 2.68 14.71
C PRO A 197 1.99 4.09 14.55
N ASN A 198 1.10 5.08 14.44
CA ASN A 198 1.48 6.48 14.45
C ASN A 198 1.43 7.07 15.88
N ASP A 199 1.91 8.32 16.03
CA ASP A 199 1.93 9.02 17.33
C ASP A 199 0.54 9.15 17.97
N ALA A 200 -0.52 9.26 17.17
CA ALA A 200 -1.88 9.36 17.68
C ALA A 200 -2.35 8.04 18.29
N PHE A 201 -1.92 6.90 17.74
CA PHE A 201 -2.24 5.59 18.31
C PHE A 201 -1.53 5.36 19.64
N VAL A 202 -0.24 5.68 19.69
CA VAL A 202 0.55 5.60 20.94
C VAL A 202 -0.09 6.46 22.03
N ALA A 203 -0.47 7.71 21.71
CA ALA A 203 -1.13 8.59 22.65
C ALA A 203 -2.49 8.06 23.13
N ALA A 204 -3.33 7.52 22.23
CA ALA A 204 -4.63 6.98 22.57
C ALA A 204 -4.53 5.71 23.43
N VAL A 205 -3.57 4.83 23.15
CA VAL A 205 -3.27 3.64 23.97
C VAL A 205 -2.75 4.05 25.34
N GLN A 206 -1.85 5.02 25.42
CA GLN A 206 -1.35 5.55 26.69
C GLN A 206 -2.49 6.10 27.56
N GLU A 207 -3.36 6.95 27.01
CA GLU A 207 -4.49 7.52 27.73
C GLU A 207 -5.47 6.43 28.22
N ALA A 208 -5.74 5.42 27.39
CA ALA A 208 -6.60 4.30 27.78
C ALA A 208 -5.98 3.45 28.89
N MET A 209 -4.67 3.22 28.86
CA MET A 209 -3.94 2.47 29.89
C MET A 209 -3.91 3.22 31.21
N GLU A 210 -3.62 4.53 31.18
CA GLU A 210 -3.67 5.39 32.37
C GLU A 210 -5.05 5.36 33.01
N ALA A 211 -6.12 5.48 32.21
CA ALA A 211 -7.49 5.45 32.70
C ALA A 211 -7.86 4.10 33.37
N ASP A 212 -7.39 2.97 32.83
CA ASP A 212 -7.62 1.63 33.42
C ASP A 212 -6.87 1.48 34.75
N LEU A 213 -5.60 1.86 34.80
CA LEU A 213 -4.78 1.77 36.01
C LEU A 213 -5.24 2.74 37.10
N ASP A 214 -5.71 3.94 36.74
CA ASP A 214 -6.32 4.88 37.68
C ASP A 214 -7.66 4.36 38.21
N ALA A 215 -8.47 3.72 37.38
CA ALA A 215 -9.70 3.06 37.82
C ALA A 215 -9.40 1.91 38.80
N CYS A 216 -8.29 1.19 38.59
CA CYS A 216 -7.76 0.22 39.55
C CYS A 216 -7.36 0.85 40.88
N ALA A 217 -6.60 1.94 40.84
CA ALA A 217 -6.16 2.66 42.03
C ALA A 217 -7.33 3.31 42.82
N ALA A 218 -8.45 3.60 42.15
CA ALA A 218 -9.65 4.09 42.81
C ALA A 218 -10.38 3.03 43.66
N GLN A 219 -10.05 1.73 43.52
CA GLN A 219 -10.68 0.67 44.31
C GLN A 219 -10.10 0.62 45.74
N THR A 220 -10.95 0.77 46.74
CA THR A 220 -10.54 0.80 48.16
C THR A 220 -10.46 -0.62 48.77
N VAL A 221 -9.75 -1.53 48.11
CA VAL A 221 -9.54 -2.93 48.54
C VAL A 221 -8.09 -3.34 48.35
N LEU A 222 -7.61 -4.31 49.15
CA LEU A 222 -6.21 -4.79 49.06
C LEU A 222 -5.89 -5.55 47.76
N PHE A 223 -6.92 -6.10 47.12
CA PHE A 223 -6.82 -6.80 45.84
C PHE A 223 -7.91 -6.26 44.91
N PRO A 224 -7.65 -5.12 44.23
CA PRO A 224 -8.56 -4.57 43.24
C PRO A 224 -8.93 -5.61 42.17
N THR A 225 -10.21 -5.67 41.82
CA THR A 225 -10.70 -6.66 40.86
C THR A 225 -10.37 -6.23 39.45
N GLY A 226 -9.76 -7.14 38.68
CA GLY A 226 -9.33 -6.84 37.32
C GLY A 226 -8.24 -5.78 37.31
N CYS A 227 -7.19 -6.00 38.12
CA CYS A 227 -6.07 -5.06 38.26
C CYS A 227 -4.76 -5.84 38.43
N PRO A 228 -3.64 -5.31 37.94
CA PRO A 228 -2.37 -6.03 37.92
C PRO A 228 -1.62 -6.02 39.27
N PHE A 229 -2.13 -5.33 40.28
CA PHE A 229 -1.49 -5.20 41.59
C PHE A 229 -2.42 -5.58 42.75
N GLY A 230 -1.80 -5.96 43.87
CA GLY A 230 -2.49 -6.23 45.12
C GLY A 230 -1.48 -6.58 46.22
N TRP A 231 -1.89 -6.46 47.48
CA TRP A 231 -1.01 -6.67 48.62
C TRP A 231 -1.68 -7.44 49.76
N SER A 232 -1.00 -8.47 50.26
CA SER A 232 -1.47 -9.23 51.43
C SER A 232 -0.89 -8.67 52.72
N ILE A 233 -1.76 -8.46 53.71
CA ILE A 233 -1.39 -8.00 55.05
C ILE A 233 -1.71 -9.10 56.06
N GLU A 234 -0.74 -9.46 56.91
CA GLU A 234 -0.94 -10.45 57.99
C GLU A 234 -1.69 -9.85 59.19
N ASP A 235 -1.45 -8.56 59.45
CA ASP A 235 -2.11 -7.79 60.51
C ASP A 235 -3.56 -7.44 60.18
N ARG A 236 -4.29 -6.91 61.16
CA ARG A 236 -5.68 -6.50 60.95
C ARG A 236 -5.73 -5.15 60.25
N VAL A 237 -6.36 -5.11 59.08
CA VAL A 237 -6.68 -3.86 58.36
C VAL A 237 -7.57 -2.96 59.23
N ALA A 238 -7.12 -1.74 59.48
CA ALA A 238 -7.75 -0.76 60.36
C ALA A 238 -8.37 0.45 59.61
N SER A 239 -7.94 0.71 58.36
CA SER A 239 -8.55 1.71 57.46
C SER A 239 -8.87 1.11 56.08
N GLU A 240 -9.56 1.89 55.24
CA GLU A 240 -9.67 1.58 53.82
C GLU A 240 -8.27 1.70 53.16
N PRO A 241 -7.87 0.74 52.31
CA PRO A 241 -6.68 0.86 51.48
C PRO A 241 -6.77 2.03 50.51
N LEU A 242 -5.69 2.80 50.39
CA LEU A 242 -5.54 3.86 49.41
C LEU A 242 -4.44 3.47 48.42
N TRP A 243 -4.80 3.42 47.13
CA TRP A 243 -3.87 3.13 46.06
C TRP A 243 -3.60 4.38 45.22
N THR A 244 -2.38 4.51 44.75
CA THR A 244 -1.96 5.46 43.71
C THR A 244 -0.98 4.78 42.77
N ILE A 245 -0.92 5.19 41.50
CA ILE A 245 0.16 4.75 40.60
C ILE A 245 1.37 5.66 40.83
N ALA A 246 2.43 5.12 41.44
CA ALA A 246 3.66 5.85 41.72
C ALA A 246 4.54 5.98 40.47
N GLU A 247 4.63 4.91 39.68
CA GLU A 247 5.30 4.88 38.38
C GLU A 247 4.34 4.32 37.34
N MET A 248 3.87 5.20 36.44
CA MET A 248 3.01 4.82 35.32
C MET A 248 3.87 4.18 34.23
N PRO A 249 3.50 3.00 33.69
CA PRO A 249 4.18 2.43 32.54
C PRO A 249 4.03 3.32 31.30
N ASP A 250 5.05 3.30 30.45
CA ASP A 250 4.98 3.84 29.09
C ASP A 250 4.40 2.76 28.15
N ALA A 251 3.39 3.10 27.37
CA ALA A 251 2.79 2.18 26.41
C ALA A 251 3.73 1.95 25.23
N GLU A 252 4.15 0.70 25.04
CA GLU A 252 4.80 0.24 23.81
C GLU A 252 3.77 -0.55 22.99
N ILE A 253 3.57 -0.20 21.71
CA ILE A 253 2.65 -0.92 20.82
C ILE A 253 3.47 -1.90 19.96
N ALA A 254 3.04 -3.16 19.93
CA ALA A 254 3.63 -4.19 19.10
C ALA A 254 2.56 -4.89 18.26
N ALA A 255 2.93 -5.27 17.03
CA ALA A 255 2.10 -6.14 16.21
C ALA A 255 1.99 -7.52 16.88
N SER A 256 0.81 -8.13 16.79
CA SER A 256 0.60 -9.50 17.25
C SER A 256 0.98 -10.53 16.15
N ASP A 257 0.78 -11.81 16.44
CA ASP A 257 0.95 -12.88 15.45
C ASP A 257 -0.12 -12.87 14.34
N GLU A 258 -1.23 -12.15 14.55
CA GLU A 258 -2.32 -11.98 13.59
C GLU A 258 -2.33 -10.54 13.07
N ILE A 259 -2.39 -10.39 11.74
CA ILE A 259 -2.41 -9.08 11.08
C ILE A 259 -3.66 -8.28 11.49
N GLY A 260 -3.50 -6.97 11.66
CA GLY A 260 -4.59 -6.10 12.14
C GLY A 260 -4.84 -6.17 13.65
N LEU A 261 -4.22 -7.12 14.37
CA LEU A 261 -4.26 -7.17 15.83
C LEU A 261 -2.96 -6.62 16.43
N TRP A 262 -3.14 -5.70 17.38
CA TRP A 262 -2.07 -5.00 18.08
C TRP A 262 -2.17 -5.25 19.58
N ALA A 263 -1.04 -5.18 20.27
CA ALA A 263 -0.97 -5.39 21.70
C ALA A 263 0.03 -4.43 22.36
N VAL A 264 -0.20 -4.20 23.64
CA VAL A 264 0.83 -3.69 24.56
C VAL A 264 1.46 -4.93 25.21
N PRO A 265 2.73 -5.27 24.90
CA PRO A 265 3.44 -6.34 25.59
C PRO A 265 3.60 -5.99 27.08
N PRO A 266 4.08 -6.91 27.93
CA PRO A 266 4.26 -6.63 29.35
C PRO A 266 5.10 -5.38 29.60
N VAL A 267 4.47 -4.36 30.21
CA VAL A 267 5.08 -3.11 30.65
C VAL A 267 5.06 -3.05 32.18
N HIS A 268 6.10 -2.43 32.74
CA HIS A 268 6.34 -2.40 34.19
C HIS A 268 5.84 -1.10 34.81
N GLY A 269 5.09 -1.21 35.91
CA GLY A 269 4.65 -0.07 36.70
C GLY A 269 4.81 -0.33 38.20
N VAL A 270 4.58 0.72 39.01
CA VAL A 270 4.61 0.64 40.47
C VAL A 270 3.35 1.28 41.03
N ALA A 271 2.58 0.49 41.79
CA ALA A 271 1.46 0.98 42.58
C ALA A 271 1.92 1.21 44.02
N HIS A 272 1.42 2.26 44.65
CA HIS A 272 1.73 2.59 46.03
C HIS A 272 0.48 2.41 46.89
N LEU A 273 0.62 1.63 47.97
CA LEU A 273 -0.41 1.34 48.95
C LEU A 273 -0.14 2.07 50.26
N SER A 274 -1.13 2.85 50.72
CA SER A 274 -1.18 3.39 52.08
C SER A 274 -2.40 2.85 52.82
N VAL A 275 -2.19 2.23 53.98
CA VAL A 275 -3.28 1.67 54.80
C VAL A 275 -2.89 1.59 56.28
N GLU A 276 -3.83 1.89 57.17
CA GLU A 276 -3.62 1.66 58.60
C GLU A 276 -3.80 0.18 58.94
N VAL A 277 -2.85 -0.38 59.67
CA VAL A 277 -2.86 -1.76 60.16
C VAL A 277 -2.77 -1.79 61.67
N GLN A 278 -3.46 -2.75 62.27
CA GLN A 278 -3.39 -3.04 63.69
C GLN A 278 -2.66 -4.35 63.92
N SER A 279 -1.53 -4.26 64.64
CA SER A 279 -0.73 -5.41 65.07
C SER A 279 -1.60 -6.42 65.82
N ILE A 280 -1.60 -7.67 65.38
CA ILE A 280 -2.33 -8.76 66.06
C ILE A 280 -1.66 -9.21 67.36
N PHE A 281 -0.41 -8.79 67.60
CA PHE A 281 0.38 -9.17 68.77
C PHE A 281 0.19 -8.22 69.95
N ASP A 282 0.19 -6.91 69.71
CA ASP A 282 0.16 -5.88 70.76
C ASP A 282 -0.95 -4.83 70.58
N GLY A 283 -1.71 -4.89 69.48
CA GLY A 283 -2.84 -4.02 69.21
C GLY A 283 -2.46 -2.59 68.81
N THR A 284 -1.18 -2.29 68.59
CA THR A 284 -0.72 -0.98 68.12
C THR A 284 -1.19 -0.72 66.69
N ILE A 285 -1.46 0.55 66.36
CA ILE A 285 -1.88 0.98 65.03
C ILE A 285 -0.73 1.74 64.38
N SER A 286 -0.41 1.40 63.13
CA SER A 286 0.58 2.08 62.31
C SER A 286 0.11 2.18 60.85
N THR A 287 0.65 3.14 60.11
CA THR A 287 0.46 3.21 58.65
C THR A 287 1.47 2.30 57.97
N LEU A 288 0.96 1.38 57.15
CA LEU A 288 1.73 0.59 56.20
C LEU A 288 1.79 1.35 54.88
N GLU A 289 3.00 1.52 54.36
CA GLU A 289 3.29 2.17 53.08
C GLU A 289 4.11 1.17 52.25
N GLU A 290 3.58 0.72 51.11
CA GLU A 290 4.23 -0.31 50.29
C GLU A 290 4.20 0.06 48.80
N ASP A 291 5.36 -0.04 48.15
CA ASP A 291 5.50 0.07 46.71
C ASP A 291 5.43 -1.33 46.08
N VAL A 292 4.37 -1.57 45.33
CA VAL A 292 4.01 -2.85 44.73
C VAL A 292 4.30 -2.79 43.23
N PRO A 293 5.40 -3.41 42.76
CA PRO A 293 5.66 -3.52 41.33
C PRO A 293 4.62 -4.44 40.68
N PHE A 294 4.22 -4.10 39.46
CA PHE A 294 3.28 -4.88 38.66
C PHE A 294 3.65 -4.88 37.18
N ASP A 295 3.12 -5.88 36.48
CA ASP A 295 3.20 -5.99 35.02
C ASP A 295 1.79 -5.80 34.45
N ALA A 296 1.68 -4.95 33.43
CA ALA A 296 0.45 -4.76 32.69
C ALA A 296 0.67 -5.10 31.21
N ASN A 297 -0.31 -5.77 30.60
CA ASN A 297 -0.31 -6.07 29.16
C ASN A 297 -1.74 -6.03 28.64
N TYR A 298 -1.91 -5.61 27.40
CA TYR A 298 -3.22 -5.34 26.82
C TYR A 298 -3.30 -5.86 25.38
N LEU A 299 -4.46 -6.41 25.02
CA LEU A 299 -4.86 -6.50 23.62
C LEU A 299 -5.55 -5.20 23.23
N ILE A 300 -5.23 -4.68 22.05
CA ILE A 300 -5.76 -3.40 21.58
C ILE A 300 -6.86 -3.70 20.56
N ALA A 301 -8.09 -3.31 20.90
CA ALA A 301 -9.18 -3.21 19.95
C ALA A 301 -9.32 -1.74 19.53
N PHE A 302 -9.37 -1.47 18.23
CA PHE A 302 -9.51 -0.11 17.73
C PHE A 302 -10.39 -0.07 16.48
N ASP A 303 -10.99 1.09 16.26
CA ASP A 303 -11.65 1.47 15.01
C ASP A 303 -11.09 2.81 14.53
N ASP A 304 -11.77 3.48 13.60
CA ASP A 304 -11.26 4.73 13.01
C ASP A 304 -11.16 5.90 14.00
N ASP A 305 -11.80 5.85 15.19
CA ASP A 305 -11.77 6.95 16.17
C ASP A 305 -11.57 6.54 17.62
N ARG A 306 -11.55 5.23 17.94
CA ARG A 306 -11.53 4.75 19.32
C ARG A 306 -10.52 3.65 19.54
N VAL A 307 -9.95 3.67 20.73
CA VAL A 307 -9.11 2.62 21.29
C VAL A 307 -9.80 2.06 22.52
N ALA A 308 -9.84 0.74 22.61
CA ALA A 308 -10.28 0.00 23.77
C ALA A 308 -9.20 -1.04 24.12
N LEU A 309 -8.80 -1.05 25.39
CA LEU A 309 -7.84 -2.02 25.90
C LEU A 309 -8.57 -3.18 26.55
N ILE A 310 -8.12 -4.39 26.25
CA ILE A 310 -8.56 -5.62 26.91
C ILE A 310 -7.38 -6.11 27.74
N PRO A 311 -7.45 -6.03 29.08
CA PRO A 311 -6.34 -6.45 29.92
C PRO A 311 -6.07 -7.95 29.81
N GLY A 312 -4.79 -8.34 29.80
CA GLY A 312 -4.34 -9.71 29.57
C GLY A 312 -3.60 -10.37 30.74
N TYR A 313 -3.78 -9.87 31.97
CA TYR A 313 -3.19 -10.42 33.20
C TYR A 313 -3.98 -11.59 33.81
#